data_AF-A0A4S4JYC5-F1
#
_entry.id   AF-A0A4S4JYC5-F1
#
_cell.length_a   1.000
_cell.length_b   1.000
_cell.length_c   1.000
_cell.angle_alpha   90.00
_cell.angle_beta   90.00
_cell.angle_gamma   90.00
#
_symmetry.space_group_name_H-M   'P 1'
#
loop_
_entity.id
_entity.type
_entity.pdbx_description
1 polymer ?
#
loop_
_entity_poly.entity_id
_entity_poly.type
_entity_poly.pdbx_seq_one_letter_code
_entity_poly.pdbx_strand_id
1 'polypeptide(L)' 'MDVARDEEGDHVYLVNGESEQHFQVKGKVGFPFFGQFILDCLNRTENAMTQAHAFKAAELCLTAQKQAIKVE' A
#
# COMPACT_ATOMS: atom_id res chain seq x y z
N MET A 1 19.65 -12.16 -3.01
CA MET A 1 18.30 -12.58 -2.62
C MET A 1 17.49 -12.75 -3.90
N ASP A 2 16.95 -13.93 -4.14
CA ASP A 2 16.28 -14.28 -5.38
C ASP A 2 14.76 -14.16 -5.17
N VAL A 3 14.18 -13.09 -5.72
CA VAL A 3 12.82 -12.62 -5.41
C VAL A 3 11.73 -13.50 -6.06
N ALA A 4 12.11 -14.41 -6.97
CA ALA A 4 11.21 -15.25 -7.76
C ALA A 4 11.41 -16.77 -7.54
N ARG A 5 11.92 -17.18 -6.38
CA ARG A 5 12.20 -18.61 -6.10
C ARG A 5 10.96 -19.49 -5.90
N ASP A 6 9.81 -18.89 -5.64
CA ASP A 6 8.59 -19.58 -5.26
C ASP A 6 7.53 -19.38 -6.35
N GLU A 7 6.83 -20.45 -6.72
CA GLU A 7 5.74 -20.40 -7.70
C GLU A 7 4.47 -19.81 -7.09
N GLU A 8 4.37 -19.75 -5.75
CA GLU A 8 3.27 -19.09 -5.08
C GLU A 8 3.40 -17.55 -5.11
N GLY A 9 2.25 -16.86 -5.12
CA GLY A 9 2.19 -15.40 -5.05
C GLY A 9 2.16 -14.87 -3.61
N ASP A 10 1.92 -13.57 -3.45
CA ASP A 10 1.71 -12.91 -2.15
C ASP A 10 2.91 -13.03 -1.18
N HIS A 11 4.09 -12.68 -1.68
CA HIS A 11 5.31 -12.54 -0.88
C HIS A 11 5.57 -11.08 -0.51
N VAL A 12 5.80 -10.81 0.78
CA VAL A 12 6.24 -9.50 1.26
C VAL A 12 7.67 -9.63 1.78
N TYR A 13 8.55 -8.78 1.29
CA TYR A 13 9.92 -8.67 1.76
C TYR A 13 10.10 -7.33 2.46
N LEU A 14 10.39 -7.37 3.76
CA LEU A 14 10.68 -6.20 4.58
C LEU A 14 12.18 -6.15 4.81
N VAL A 15 12.84 -5.16 4.22
CA VAL A 15 14.28 -4.94 4.40
C VAL A 15 14.48 -3.62 5.14
N ASN A 16 15.20 -3.69 6.25
CA ASN A 16 15.70 -2.52 6.95
C ASN A 16 17.21 -2.68 7.19
N GLY A 17 17.87 -1.63 7.70
CA GLY A 17 19.33 -1.65 7.93
C GLY A 17 19.82 -2.68 8.95
N GLU A 18 18.93 -3.42 9.61
CA GLU A 18 19.24 -4.41 10.64
C GLU A 18 18.90 -5.84 10.20
N SER A 19 17.86 -6.02 9.39
CA SER A 19 17.33 -7.34 9.03
C SER A 19 16.55 -7.34 7.72
N GLU A 20 16.53 -8.49 7.09
CA GLU A 20 15.63 -8.84 6.00
C GLU A 20 14.61 -9.86 6.52
N GLN A 21 13.31 -9.59 6.33
CA GLN A 21 12.22 -10.48 6.72
C GLN A 21 11.40 -10.84 5.49
N HIS A 22 11.04 -12.12 5.39
CA HIS A 22 10.21 -12.65 4.31
C HIS A 22 8.90 -13.19 4.88
N PHE A 23 7.78 -12.69 4.36
CA PHE A 23 6.44 -13.13 4.72
C PHE A 23 5.76 -13.76 3.51
N GLN A 24 5.34 -15.02 3.65
CA GLN A 24 4.43 -15.69 2.72
C GLN A 24 3.00 -15.48 3.21
N VAL A 25 2.26 -14.53 2.62
CA VAL A 25 0.96 -14.06 3.14
C VAL A 25 -0.25 -14.53 2.33
N LYS A 26 -0.03 -15.40 1.34
CA LYS A 26 -1.10 -16.06 0.57
C LYS A 26 -2.14 -16.68 1.51
N GLY A 27 -3.39 -16.25 1.36
CA GLY A 27 -4.52 -16.72 2.18
C GLY A 27 -4.46 -16.35 3.68
N LYS A 28 -3.46 -15.59 4.12
CA LYS A 28 -3.30 -15.17 5.53
C LYS A 28 -3.82 -13.76 5.79
N VAL A 29 -3.80 -12.89 4.77
CA VAL A 29 -4.24 -11.51 4.86
C VAL A 29 -5.33 -11.26 3.83
N GLY A 30 -6.48 -10.75 4.26
CA GLY A 30 -7.58 -10.36 3.38
C GLY A 30 -7.40 -8.95 2.81
N PHE A 31 -8.42 -8.45 2.12
CA PHE A 31 -8.43 -7.09 1.56
C PHE A 31 -9.43 -6.20 2.31
N PRO A 32 -9.10 -5.71 3.53
CA PRO A 32 -10.05 -5.03 4.41
C PRO A 32 -10.56 -3.72 3.84
N PHE A 33 -9.75 -3.03 3.03
CA PHE A 33 -10.09 -1.72 2.47
C PHE A 33 -11.36 -1.75 1.62
N PHE A 34 -11.48 -2.68 0.67
CA PHE A 34 -12.58 -2.64 -0.30
C PHE A 34 -13.94 -2.88 0.34
N GLY A 35 -14.03 -3.84 1.27
CA GLY A 35 -15.26 -4.10 2.02
C GLY A 35 -15.70 -2.87 2.82
N GLN A 36 -14.76 -2.24 3.52
CA GLN A 36 -15.03 -1.00 4.26
C GLN A 36 -15.39 0.16 3.34
N PHE A 37 -14.74 0.29 2.18
CA PHE A 37 -14.99 1.37 1.24
C PHE A 37 -16.38 1.27 0.60
N ILE A 38 -16.86 0.06 0.28
CA ILE A 38 -18.23 -0.16 -0.17
C ILE A 38 -19.22 0.25 0.93
N LEU A 39 -18.97 -0.14 2.17
CA LEU A 39 -19.82 0.25 3.31
C LEU A 39 -19.81 1.76 3.54
N ASP A 40 -18.66 2.43 3.34
CA ASP A 40 -18.54 3.88 3.42
C ASP A 40 -19.40 4.59 2.38
N CYS A 41 -19.44 4.07 1.14
CA CYS A 41 -20.33 4.59 0.10
C CYS A 41 -21.81 4.46 0.47
N LEU A 42 -22.21 3.31 1.00
CA LEU A 42 -23.61 3.02 1.36
C LEU A 42 -24.06 3.83 2.58
N ASN A 43 -23.19 3.93 3.59
CA ASN A 43 -23.53 4.50 4.90
C ASN A 43 -23.06 5.95 5.07
N ARG A 44 -22.38 6.53 4.08
CA ARG A 44 -21.80 7.88 4.15
C ARG A 44 -20.83 8.04 5.32
N THR A 45 -19.95 7.06 5.50
CA THR A 45 -18.90 7.03 6.53
C THR A 45 -17.50 7.10 5.91
N GLU A 46 -16.46 7.09 6.75
CA GLU A 46 -15.05 7.14 6.34
C GLU A 46 -14.19 6.10 7.12
N ASN A 47 -14.72 4.90 7.35
CA ASN A 47 -14.05 3.86 8.13
C ASN A 47 -12.85 3.24 7.40
N ALA A 48 -12.90 3.15 6.08
CA ALA A 48 -11.80 2.62 5.27
C ALA A 48 -10.59 3.56 5.29
N MET A 49 -10.86 4.87 5.15
CA MET A 49 -9.86 5.94 5.12
C MET A 49 -10.58 7.29 5.13
N THR A 50 -10.05 8.28 5.83
CA THR A 50 -10.59 9.65 5.78
C THR A 50 -10.28 10.30 4.43
N GLN A 51 -11.22 11.08 3.90
CA GLN A 51 -11.03 11.86 2.68
C GLN A 51 -9.87 12.85 2.82
N ALA A 52 -9.71 13.46 4.00
CA ALA A 52 -8.59 14.34 4.30
C ALA A 52 -7.23 13.66 4.13
N HIS A 53 -7.09 12.39 4.57
CA HIS A 53 -5.88 11.61 4.36
C HIS A 53 -5.62 11.34 2.88
N ALA A 54 -6.65 10.92 2.13
CA ALA A 54 -6.55 10.66 0.70
C ALA A 54 -6.09 11.90 -0.09
N PHE A 55 -6.69 13.07 0.18
CA PHE A 55 -6.27 14.32 -0.45
C PHE A 55 -4.86 14.74 -0.05
N LYS A 56 -4.48 14.54 1.21
CA LYS A 56 -3.12 14.88 1.65
C LYS A 56 -2.07 14.03 0.95
N ALA A 57 -2.32 12.73 0.78
CA ALA A 57 -1.44 11.84 0.01
C ALA A 57 -1.31 12.32 -1.44
N ALA A 58 -2.44 12.67 -2.09
CA ALA A 58 -2.42 13.19 -3.46
C ALA A 58 -1.64 14.52 -3.59
N GLU A 59 -1.85 15.46 -2.66
CA GLU A 59 -1.11 16.73 -2.61
C GLU A 59 0.41 16.51 -2.49
N LEU A 60 0.82 15.61 -1.60
CA LEU A 60 2.23 15.28 -1.40
C LEU A 60 2.84 14.67 -2.66
N CYS A 61 2.15 13.74 -3.32
CA CYS A 61 2.60 13.16 -4.59
C CYS A 61 2.79 14.23 -5.67
N LEU A 62 1.83 15.13 -5.83
CA LEU A 62 1.92 16.23 -6.80
C LEU A 62 3.06 17.20 -6.48
N THR A 63 3.26 17.51 -5.21
CA THR A 63 4.34 18.39 -4.75
C THR A 63 5.71 17.77 -5.01
N ALA A 64 5.88 16.49 -4.67
CA ALA A 64 7.10 15.75 -4.92
C ALA A 64 7.42 15.70 -6.43
N GLN A 65 6.42 15.39 -7.26
CA GLN A 65 6.60 15.35 -8.71
C GLN A 65 6.97 16.72 -9.29
N LYS A 66 6.39 17.81 -8.77
CA LYS A 66 6.74 19.18 -9.17
C LYS A 66 8.18 19.56 -8.82
N GLN A 67 8.72 19.00 -7.74
CA GLN A 67 10.09 19.23 -7.27
C GLN A 67 11.10 18.24 -7.86
N ALA A 68 10.64 17.21 -8.56
CA ALA A 68 11.50 16.18 -9.11
C ALA A 68 12.46 16.74 -10.16
N ILE A 69 13.71 16.31 -10.12
CA ILE A 69 14.71 16.59 -11.15
C ILE A 69 14.71 15.39 -12.10
N LYS A 70 14.66 15.66 -13.41
CA LYS A 70 14.80 14.59 -14.41
C LYS A 70 16.27 14.19 -14.49
N VAL A 71 16.54 12.93 -14.17
CA VAL A 71 17.88 12.34 -14.24
C VAL A 71 17.92 11.56 -15.56
N GLU A 72 18.67 12.08 -16.52
CA GLU A 72 18.98 11.46 -17.81
C GLU A 72 20.46 11.11 -17.84
#